data_AF-A0A9D8QC15-F1
#
_entry.id   AF-A0A9D8QC15-F1
#
_cell.length_a   1.000
_cell.length_b   1.000
_cell.length_c   1.000
_cell.angle_alpha   90.00
_cell.angle_beta   90.00
_cell.angle_gamma   90.00
#
_symmetry.space_group_name_H-M   'P 1'
#
loop_
_entity.id
_entity.type
_entity.pdbx_description
1 polymer ?
#
loop_
_entity_poly.entity_id
_entity_poly.type
_entity_poly.pdbx_seq_one_letter_code
_entity_poly.pdbx_strand_id
1 'polypeptide(L)'
;RTREIFTEAFRGGKRKEWRLNHSPLYLDFLEGKVDFQCSAWAIPCYSVFGWQRPCYLMSDAPYAESYRELIEETDWDQYGRGRHPKCENCMAHVGYEPTAVVATMTSLRHGLRAAVGRG
;
A
#
# COMPACT_ATOMS: atom_id res chain seq x y z
N ARG A 1 14.02 -8.50 4.72
CA ARG A 1 14.01 -7.62 5.93
C ARG A 1 12.60 -7.24 6.42
N THR A 2 11.83 -6.36 5.76
CA THR A 2 10.54 -5.88 6.36
C THR A 2 9.50 -7.00 6.53
N ARG A 3 9.42 -7.94 5.58
CA ARG A 3 8.54 -9.13 5.69
C ARG A 3 8.88 -10.00 6.90
N GLU A 4 10.16 -10.23 7.15
CA GLU A 4 10.61 -11.03 8.31
C GLU A 4 10.11 -10.45 9.64
N ILE A 5 10.10 -9.12 9.78
CA ILE A 5 9.61 -8.45 10.99
C ILE A 5 8.14 -8.77 11.23
N PHE A 6 7.28 -8.64 10.22
CA PHE A 6 5.86 -8.92 10.35
C PHE A 6 5.58 -10.42 10.50
N THR A 7 6.30 -11.27 9.78
CA THR A 7 6.21 -12.73 9.95
C THR A 7 6.57 -13.15 11.37
N GLU A 8 7.59 -12.55 11.99
CA GLU A 8 7.95 -12.81 13.39
C GLU A 8 6.89 -12.27 14.36
N ALA A 9 6.47 -11.01 14.16
CA ALA A 9 5.48 -10.36 15.02
C ALA A 9 4.15 -11.12 15.06
N PHE A 10 3.74 -11.70 13.94
CA PHE A 10 2.47 -12.42 13.79
C PHE A 10 2.59 -13.95 13.95
N ARG A 11 3.81 -14.46 14.20
CA ARG A 11 4.06 -15.91 14.38
C ARG A 11 3.21 -16.51 15.50
N GLY A 12 2.85 -17.78 15.34
CA GLY A 12 2.19 -18.56 16.40
C GLY A 12 0.74 -18.15 16.65
N GLY A 13 0.10 -17.47 15.69
CA GLY A 13 -1.28 -17.01 15.83
C GLY A 13 -1.43 -15.66 16.54
N LYS A 14 -0.31 -15.04 16.95
CA LYS A 14 -0.28 -13.74 17.65
C LYS A 14 -1.06 -12.64 16.93
N ARG A 15 -1.10 -12.65 15.60
CA ARG A 15 -1.92 -11.70 14.82
C ARG A 15 -3.37 -11.61 15.32
N LYS A 16 -3.99 -12.75 15.64
CA LYS A 16 -5.39 -12.84 16.10
C LYS A 16 -5.61 -12.27 17.50
N GLU A 17 -4.54 -12.04 18.25
CA GLU A 17 -4.61 -11.41 19.58
C GLU A 17 -4.77 -9.88 19.46
N TRP A 18 -4.48 -9.30 18.29
CA TRP A 18 -4.57 -7.87 18.03
C TRP A 18 -5.83 -7.54 17.23
N ARG A 19 -6.53 -6.48 17.63
CA ARG A 19 -7.61 -5.89 16.83
C ARG A 19 -7.02 -4.85 15.87
N LEU A 20 -6.57 -5.29 14.71
CA LEU A 20 -5.99 -4.43 13.69
C LEU A 20 -7.08 -3.83 12.78
N ASN A 21 -7.04 -2.53 12.55
CA ASN A 21 -7.99 -1.81 11.67
C ASN A 21 -7.61 -1.85 10.18
N HIS A 22 -7.07 -2.99 9.72
CA HIS A 22 -6.53 -3.15 8.37
C HIS A 22 -7.22 -4.31 7.64
N SER A 23 -7.24 -4.29 6.31
CA SER A 23 -7.78 -5.42 5.56
C SER A 23 -6.95 -6.69 5.77
N PRO A 24 -7.58 -7.88 5.79
CA PRO A 24 -6.86 -9.13 5.95
C PRO A 24 -5.77 -9.36 4.90
N LEU A 25 -5.99 -8.90 3.65
CA LEU A 25 -5.03 -9.03 2.57
C LEU A 25 -3.84 -8.08 2.69
N TYR A 26 -4.02 -6.87 3.24
CA TYR A 26 -2.88 -6.00 3.52
C TYR A 26 -1.97 -6.62 4.58
N LEU A 27 -2.55 -7.19 5.64
CA LEU A 27 -1.79 -7.89 6.66
C LEU A 27 -1.08 -9.14 6.10
N ASP A 28 -1.72 -9.87 5.19
CA ASP A 28 -1.07 -10.96 4.44
C ASP A 28 0.09 -10.45 3.57
N PHE A 29 -0.03 -9.26 2.98
CA PHE A 29 1.05 -8.61 2.23
C PHE A 29 2.24 -8.25 3.13
N LEU A 30 1.98 -7.72 4.34
CA LEU A 30 3.02 -7.43 5.33
C LEU A 30 3.81 -8.69 5.71
N GLU A 31 3.12 -9.81 5.90
CA GLU A 31 3.71 -11.12 6.20
C GLU A 31 4.36 -11.79 4.97
N GLY A 32 4.22 -11.22 3.77
CA GLY A 32 4.74 -11.78 2.52
C GLY A 32 3.97 -12.98 1.98
N LYS A 33 2.74 -13.24 2.47
CA LYS A 33 1.87 -14.33 1.99
C LYS A 33 1.25 -14.02 0.63
N VAL A 34 1.10 -12.74 0.31
CA VAL A 34 0.68 -12.22 -0.99
C VAL A 34 1.58 -11.05 -1.37
N ASP A 35 1.69 -10.81 -2.67
CA ASP A 35 2.41 -9.64 -3.17
C ASP A 35 1.50 -8.74 -4.00
N PHE A 36 1.75 -7.44 -3.88
CA PHE A 36 0.96 -6.40 -4.53
C PHE A 36 1.88 -5.33 -5.13
N GLN A 37 1.39 -4.67 -6.17
CA GLN A 37 1.98 -3.42 -6.65
C GLN A 37 1.36 -2.23 -5.93
N CYS A 38 2.11 -1.15 -5.77
CA CYS A 38 1.63 0.03 -5.05
C CYS A 38 0.62 0.80 -5.91
N SER A 39 -0.59 1.03 -5.39
CA SER A 39 -1.54 2.00 -5.99
C SER A 39 -1.23 3.40 -5.50
N ALA A 40 -0.14 4.01 -6.00
CA ALA A 40 0.33 5.32 -5.54
C ALA A 40 -0.72 6.44 -5.72
N TRP A 41 -1.63 6.28 -6.67
CA TRP A 41 -2.72 7.21 -6.96
C TRP A 41 -3.90 7.15 -5.97
N ALA A 42 -3.95 6.12 -5.09
CA ALA A 42 -5.18 5.80 -4.37
C ALA A 42 -5.55 6.79 -3.25
N ILE A 43 -4.57 7.47 -2.66
CA ILE A 43 -4.79 8.44 -1.59
C ILE A 43 -4.04 9.74 -1.94
N PRO A 44 -4.63 10.62 -2.77
CA PRO A 44 -4.07 11.92 -3.05
C PRO A 44 -4.11 12.82 -1.80
N CYS A 45 -3.11 13.67 -1.65
CA CYS A 45 -2.98 14.59 -0.52
C CYS A 45 -2.92 16.03 -1.03
N TYR A 46 -3.77 16.91 -0.50
CA TYR A 46 -3.76 18.35 -0.77
C TYR A 46 -3.42 19.11 0.50
N SER A 47 -2.52 20.08 0.39
CA SER A 47 -2.06 20.90 1.51
C SER A 47 -2.02 22.38 1.11
N VAL A 48 -1.57 23.25 2.03
CA VAL A 48 -1.31 24.66 1.74
C VAL A 48 -0.27 24.87 0.64
N PHE A 49 0.56 23.86 0.36
CA PHE A 49 1.56 23.89 -0.71
C PHE A 49 1.02 23.38 -2.06
N GLY A 50 -0.23 22.93 -2.13
CA GLY A 50 -0.83 22.32 -3.32
C GLY A 50 -1.00 20.80 -3.22
N TRP A 51 -1.15 20.15 -4.37
CA TRP A 51 -1.30 18.70 -4.49
C TRP A 51 0.05 18.01 -4.34
N GLN A 52 0.21 17.21 -3.30
CA GLN A 52 1.42 16.44 -3.11
C GLN A 52 1.54 15.38 -4.21
N ARG A 53 2.72 15.29 -4.84
CA ARG A 53 3.03 14.18 -5.74
C ARG A 53 2.88 12.84 -4.96
N PRO A 54 2.58 11.72 -5.63
CA PRO A 54 1.89 10.56 -5.05
C PRO A 54 2.51 9.85 -3.84
N CYS A 55 3.75 10.18 -3.47
CA CYS A 55 4.42 9.55 -2.34
C CYS A 55 5.26 10.57 -1.58
N TYR A 56 4.89 10.85 -0.34
CA TYR A 56 5.66 11.73 0.55
C TYR A 56 7.07 11.19 0.87
N LEU A 57 7.31 9.88 0.68
CA LEU A 57 8.64 9.29 0.79
C LEU A 57 9.51 9.57 -0.46
N MET A 58 8.90 10.08 -1.53
CA MET A 58 9.54 10.51 -2.78
C MET A 58 9.20 11.98 -3.04
N SER A 59 9.36 12.82 -2.02
CA SER A 59 9.01 14.24 -2.00
C SER A 59 10.03 15.16 -2.69
N ASP A 60 10.85 14.63 -3.59
CA ASP A 60 11.90 15.41 -4.27
C ASP A 60 11.30 16.32 -5.37
N ALA A 61 10.09 15.99 -5.84
CA ALA A 61 9.34 16.76 -6.82
C ALA A 61 8.50 17.88 -6.16
N PRO A 62 8.34 19.03 -6.83
CA PRO A 62 7.44 20.08 -6.37
C PRO A 62 5.99 19.60 -6.32
N TYR A 63 5.19 20.28 -5.51
CA TYR A 63 3.74 20.08 -5.45
C TYR A 63 3.11 20.48 -6.80
N ALA A 64 2.07 19.75 -7.21
CA ALA A 64 1.27 20.12 -8.36
C ALA A 64 0.26 21.21 -7.98
N GLU A 65 0.08 22.20 -8.84
CA GLU A 65 -0.81 23.34 -8.62
C GLU A 65 -2.28 22.97 -8.85
N SER A 66 -2.54 21.92 -9.64
CA SER A 66 -3.88 21.41 -9.90
C SER A 66 -3.97 19.90 -9.84
N TYR A 67 -5.18 19.39 -9.60
CA TYR A 67 -5.42 17.95 -9.64
C TYR A 67 -5.16 17.36 -11.04
N ARG A 68 -5.43 18.14 -12.10
CA ARG A 68 -5.13 17.71 -13.47
C ARG A 68 -3.63 17.50 -13.67
N GLU A 69 -2.81 18.46 -13.25
CA GLU A 69 -1.35 18.36 -13.30
C GLU A 69 -0.83 17.16 -12.50
N LEU A 70 -1.39 16.93 -11.29
CA LEU A 70 -1.07 15.74 -10.49
C LEU A 70 -1.32 14.44 -11.27
N ILE A 71 -2.42 14.34 -12.01
CA ILE A 71 -2.78 13.12 -12.73
C ILE A 71 -1.98 12.95 -14.02
N GLU A 72 -1.86 14.02 -14.81
CA GLU A 72 -1.32 13.96 -16.18
C GLU A 72 0.22 13.99 -16.21
N GLU A 73 0.86 14.70 -15.29
CA GLU A 73 2.32 14.89 -15.33
C GLU A 73 3.10 13.97 -14.38
N THR A 74 2.40 13.18 -13.58
CA THR A 74 3.05 12.22 -12.68
C THR A 74 3.49 10.98 -13.48
N ASP A 75 4.78 10.64 -13.40
CA ASP A 75 5.29 9.36 -13.92
C ASP A 75 4.93 8.20 -12.97
N TRP A 76 3.73 7.66 -13.14
CA TRP A 76 3.17 6.59 -12.30
C TRP A 76 4.00 5.29 -12.32
N ASP A 77 4.78 5.06 -13.37
CA ASP A 77 5.57 3.83 -13.53
C ASP A 77 6.82 3.80 -12.68
N GLN A 78 7.22 4.92 -12.08
CA GLN A 78 8.29 4.98 -11.06
C GLN A 78 7.85 4.43 -9.70
N TYR A 79 6.55 4.27 -9.45
CA TYR A 79 6.04 3.96 -8.11
C TYR A 79 5.78 2.46 -7.93
N GLY A 80 6.37 1.88 -6.88
CA GLY A 80 6.15 0.48 -6.49
C GLY A 80 7.44 -0.31 -6.34
N ARG A 81 7.32 -1.51 -5.75
CA ARG A 81 8.45 -2.42 -5.60
C ARG A 81 8.96 -2.88 -6.97
N GLY A 82 10.28 -2.89 -7.13
CA GLY A 82 10.94 -3.19 -8.41
C GLY A 82 10.99 -2.00 -9.37
N ARG A 83 10.39 -0.86 -9.04
CA ARG A 83 10.34 0.34 -9.89
C ARG A 83 11.26 1.46 -9.39
N HIS A 84 11.36 1.63 -8.07
CA HIS A 84 12.24 2.65 -7.49
C HIS A 84 12.93 2.14 -6.21
N PRO A 85 14.23 2.47 -5.98
CA PRO A 85 14.98 2.00 -4.81
C PRO A 85 14.33 2.33 -3.47
N LYS A 86 13.69 3.51 -3.34
CA LYS A 86 12.96 3.91 -2.13
C LYS A 86 11.70 3.07 -1.87
N CYS A 87 11.19 2.36 -2.90
CA CYS A 87 10.00 1.52 -2.80
C CYS A 87 10.29 0.05 -2.43
N GLU A 88 11.54 -0.42 -2.56
CA GLU A 88 11.91 -1.84 -2.42
C GLU A 88 11.42 -2.50 -1.13
N ASN A 89 11.57 -1.80 -0.01
CA ASN A 89 11.13 -2.28 1.30
C ASN A 89 9.87 -1.56 1.79
N CYS A 90 9.24 -0.75 0.93
CA CYS A 90 8.06 0.02 1.28
C CYS A 90 6.90 -0.93 1.59
N MET A 91 6.23 -0.64 2.70
CA MET A 91 4.97 -1.25 3.14
C MET A 91 4.02 -0.14 3.58
N ALA A 92 4.11 1.03 2.94
CA ALA A 92 3.31 2.18 3.31
C ALA A 92 1.84 1.87 3.05
N HIS A 93 1.07 1.87 4.13
CA HIS A 93 -0.37 1.63 4.15
C HIS A 93 -1.10 2.38 3.03
N VAL A 94 -0.76 3.66 2.83
CA VAL A 94 -1.47 4.57 1.91
C VAL A 94 -1.54 4.09 0.45
N GLY A 95 -0.60 3.24 0.00
CA GLY A 95 -0.65 2.66 -1.35
C GLY A 95 -1.07 1.19 -1.38
N TYR A 96 -0.71 0.42 -0.35
CA TYR A 96 -0.91 -1.02 -0.32
C TYR A 96 -2.25 -1.45 0.27
N GLU A 97 -2.82 -0.70 1.21
CA GLU A 97 -4.15 -0.98 1.75
C GLU A 97 -5.23 -0.80 0.67
N PRO A 98 -5.28 0.30 -0.10
CA PRO A 98 -6.23 0.42 -1.20
C PRO A 98 -6.07 -0.70 -2.23
N THR A 99 -4.81 -1.09 -2.53
CA THR A 99 -4.53 -2.21 -3.43
C THR A 99 -5.11 -3.52 -2.89
N ALA A 100 -4.94 -3.80 -1.60
CA ALA A 100 -5.48 -4.98 -0.94
C ALA A 100 -7.02 -4.99 -0.95
N VAL A 101 -7.66 -3.83 -0.74
CA VAL A 101 -9.12 -3.69 -0.83
C VAL A 101 -9.61 -3.96 -2.25
N VAL A 102 -9.00 -3.33 -3.26
CA VAL A 102 -9.37 -3.57 -4.67
C VAL A 102 -9.16 -5.03 -5.04
N ALA A 103 -8.05 -5.64 -4.62
CA ALA A 103 -7.78 -7.06 -4.86
C ALA A 103 -8.82 -7.97 -4.19
N THR A 104 -9.31 -7.61 -3.00
CA THR A 104 -10.40 -8.33 -2.31
C THR A 104 -11.69 -8.30 -3.13
N MET A 105 -12.02 -7.13 -3.68
CA MET A 105 -13.27 -6.91 -4.41
C MET A 105 -13.27 -7.50 -5.83
N THR A 106 -12.12 -7.53 -6.48
CA THR A 106 -12.00 -7.88 -7.91
C THR A 106 -11.62 -9.34 -8.17
N SER A 107 -11.26 -10.09 -7.13
CA SER A 107 -10.80 -11.47 -7.26
C SER A 107 -11.49 -12.39 -6.28
N LEU A 108 -12.24 -13.37 -6.79
CA LEU A 108 -12.95 -14.36 -5.96
C LEU A 108 -12.03 -15.08 -4.97
N ARG A 109 -10.82 -15.47 -5.40
CA ARG A 109 -9.83 -16.11 -4.51
C ARG A 109 -9.41 -15.21 -3.34
N HIS A 110 -9.24 -13.91 -3.61
CA HIS A 110 -8.82 -12.94 -2.61
C HIS A 110 -9.99 -12.54 -1.70
N GLY A 111 -11.20 -12.43 -2.25
CA GLY A 111 -12.43 -12.25 -1.48
C GLY A 111 -12.68 -13.38 -0.49
N LEU A 112 -12.60 -14.64 -0.94
CA LEU A 112 -12.71 -15.81 -0.06
C LEU A 112 -11.60 -15.81 1.01
N ARG A 113 -10.37 -15.50 0.60
CA ARG A 113 -9.24 -15.41 1.54
C ARG A 113 -9.44 -14.33 2.59
N ALA A 114 -9.98 -13.17 2.22
CA ALA A 114 -10.29 -12.10 3.16
C ALA A 114 -11.44 -12.47 4.10
N ALA A 115 -12.46 -13.18 3.62
CA ALA A 115 -13.58 -13.63 4.44
C ALA A 115 -13.17 -14.67 5.50
N VAL A 116 -12.23 -15.55 5.17
CA VAL A 116 -11.72 -16.60 6.08
C VAL A 116 -10.55 -16.10 6.94
N GLY A 117 -9.76 -15.16 6.41
CA GLY A 117 -8.64 -14.53 7.08
C GLY A 117 -9.13 -13.58 8.17
N ARG A 118 -9.26 -14.08 9.40
CA ARG A 118 -9.52 -13.21 10.56
C ARG A 118 -8.36 -12.21 10.70
N GLY A 119 -8.72 -10.92 10.79
CA GLY A 119 -7.82 -9.80 11.06
C GLY A 119 -6.93 -10.07 12.26
#